data_AF-A0A2M8LYY1-F1
#
_entry.id   AF-A0A2M8LYY1-F1
#
_cell.length_a   1.000
_cell.length_b   1.000
_cell.length_c   1.000
_cell.angle_alpha   90.00
_cell.angle_beta   90.00
_cell.angle_gamma   90.00
#
_symmetry.space_group_name_H-M   'P 1'
#
loop_
_entity.id
_entity.type
_entity.pdbx_description
1 polymer ?
#
loop_
_entity_poly.entity_id
_entity_poly.type
_entity_poly.pdbx_seq_one_letter_code
_entity_poly.pdbx_strand_id
1 'polypeptide(L)' 'MAAQTKAERRAANRLAHFEERQKERAKRGPRGLAESWIERARAVAADRERNGDLEAWNDLSRAVAAWVGRYEA' A
#
# COMPACT_ATOMS: atom_id res chain seq x y z
N MET A 1 -2.67 8.39 -30.29
CA MET A 1 -2.75 8.03 -28.85
C MET A 1 -2.90 6.53 -28.76
N ALA A 2 -1.88 5.79 -28.34
CA ALA A 2 -2.00 4.34 -28.18
C ALA A 2 -3.08 4.03 -27.13
N ALA A 3 -4.01 3.13 -27.45
CA ALA A 3 -5.07 2.75 -26.53
C ALA A 3 -4.46 1.98 -25.34
N GLN A 4 -4.76 2.39 -24.11
CA GLN A 4 -4.30 1.70 -22.90
C GLN A 4 -4.72 0.21 -22.91
N THR A 5 -3.74 -0.64 -22.61
CA THR A 5 -3.98 -2.06 -22.38
C THR A 5 -4.92 -2.27 -21.19
N LYS A 6 -5.53 -3.46 -21.12
CA LYS A 6 -6.43 -3.82 -20.01
C LYS A 6 -5.70 -3.84 -18.66
N ALA A 7 -4.41 -4.19 -18.65
CA ALA A 7 -3.57 -4.21 -17.46
C ALA A 7 -3.32 -2.79 -16.92
N GLU A 8 -3.01 -1.85 -17.82
CA GLU A 8 -2.79 -0.44 -17.46
C GLU A 8 -4.07 0.20 -16.93
N ARG A 9 -5.22 -0.04 -17.58
CA ARG A 9 -6.53 0.44 -17.08
C ARG A 9 -6.84 -0.10 -15.68
N ARG A 10 -6.56 -1.38 -15.41
CA ARG A 10 -6.74 -1.97 -14.07
C ARG A 10 -5.82 -1.34 -13.03
N ALA A 11 -4.56 -1.06 -13.39
CA ALA A 11 -3.62 -0.40 -12.49
C ALA A 11 -4.06 1.04 -12.18
N ALA A 12 -4.47 1.79 -13.20
CA ALA A 12 -5.00 3.16 -13.06
C ALA A 12 -6.25 3.20 -12.17
N ASN A 13 -7.21 2.30 -12.39
CA ASN A 13 -8.42 2.24 -11.57
C ASN A 13 -8.12 1.89 -10.10
N ARG A 14 -7.16 0.98 -9.85
CA ARG A 14 -6.71 0.66 -8.48
C ARG A 14 -6.05 1.86 -7.80
N LEU A 15 -5.29 2.65 -8.55
CA LEU A 15 -4.68 3.88 -8.05
C LEU A 15 -5.76 4.92 -7.71
N ALA A 16 -6.70 5.17 -8.63
CA ALA A 16 -7.80 6.11 -8.41
C ALA A 16 -8.65 5.73 -7.18
N HIS A 17 -9.02 4.45 -7.03
CA HIS A 17 -9.74 3.98 -5.84
C HIS A 17 -8.92 4.06 -4.55
N PHE A 18 -7.59 3.96 -4.64
CA PHE A 18 -6.73 4.17 -3.48
C PHE A 18 -6.68 5.65 -3.09
N GLU A 19 -6.53 6.55 -4.06
CA GLU A 19 -6.54 8.00 -3.83
C GLU A 19 -7.88 8.50 -3.26
N GLU A 20 -9.00 7.98 -3.76
CA GLU A 20 -10.32 8.30 -3.22
C GLU A 20 -10.46 7.82 -1.77
N ARG A 21 -10.07 6.58 -1.46
CA ARG A 21 -10.05 6.07 -0.08
C ARG A 21 -9.10 6.87 0.81
N GLN A 22 -7.95 7.31 0.29
CA GLN A 22 -7.02 8.17 1.01
C GLN A 22 -7.66 9.50 1.39
N LYS A 23 -8.40 10.14 0.48
CA LYS A 23 -9.14 11.39 0.77
C LYS A 23 -10.18 11.20 1.87
N GLU A 24 -10.93 10.10 1.83
CA GLU A 24 -11.92 9.79 2.87
C GLU A 24 -11.26 9.48 4.22
N ARG A 25 -10.18 8.70 4.23
CA ARG A 25 -9.45 8.38 5.46
C ARG A 25 -8.69 9.57 6.03
N ALA A 26 -8.27 10.52 5.20
CA ALA A 26 -7.66 11.78 5.63
C ALA A 26 -8.60 12.58 6.55
N LYS A 27 -9.93 12.45 6.39
CA LYS A 27 -10.92 13.06 7.30
C LYS A 27 -10.81 12.55 8.74
N ARG A 28 -10.24 11.35 8.95
CA ARG A 28 -9.93 10.78 10.28
C ARG A 28 -8.56 11.18 10.80
N GLY A 29 -7.89 12.14 10.15
CA GLY A 29 -6.58 12.63 10.52
C GLY A 29 -5.44 11.64 10.25
N PRO A 30 -4.27 11.86 10.89
CA PRO A 30 -3.07 11.05 10.67
C PRO A 30 -3.28 9.54 10.88
N ARG A 31 -4.13 9.16 11.84
CA ARG A 31 -4.49 7.76 12.09
C ARG A 31 -5.13 7.10 10.88
N GLY A 32 -6.11 7.76 10.25
CA GLY A 32 -6.78 7.22 9.07
C GLY A 32 -5.83 7.03 7.89
N LEU A 33 -4.91 7.98 7.69
CA LEU A 33 -3.87 7.87 6.65
C LEU A 33 -2.92 6.69 6.92
N ALA A 34 -2.50 6.51 8.17
CA ALA A 34 -1.64 5.40 8.56
C ALA A 34 -2.31 4.04 8.28
N GLU A 35 -3.58 3.87 8.66
CA GLU A 35 -4.35 2.65 8.39
C GLU A 35 -4.40 2.32 6.90
N SER A 36 -4.72 3.30 6.04
CA SER A 36 -4.74 3.10 4.59
C SER A 36 -3.38 2.70 4.01
N TRP A 37 -2.29 3.30 4.50
CA TRP A 37 -0.95 2.97 4.02
C TRP A 37 -0.54 1.57 4.44
N ILE A 38 -0.86 1.13 5.66
CA ILE A 38 -0.61 -0.24 6.10
C ILE A 38 -1.44 -1.25 5.28
N GLU A 39 -2.72 -0.96 5.02
CA GLU A 39 -3.54 -1.80 4.13
C GLU A 39 -2.94 -1.92 2.73
N ARG A 40 -2.47 -0.80 2.17
CA ARG A 40 -1.82 -0.78 0.85
C ARG A 40 -0.52 -1.56 0.84
N ALA A 41 0.31 -1.41 1.87
CA ALA A 41 1.58 -2.12 1.98
C ALA A 41 1.38 -3.64 2.02
N ARG A 42 0.40 -4.13 2.79
CA ARG A 42 0.02 -5.55 2.82
C ARG A 42 -0.46 -6.05 1.46
N ALA A 43 -1.27 -5.26 0.76
CA ALA A 43 -1.76 -5.62 -0.56
C ALA A 43 -0.61 -5.75 -1.59
N VAL A 44 0.41 -4.88 -1.49
CA VAL A 44 1.62 -4.95 -2.33
C VAL A 44 2.46 -6.18 -1.98
N ALA A 45 2.71 -6.44 -0.69
CA ALA A 45 3.47 -7.60 -0.26
C ALA A 45 2.81 -8.92 -0.70
N ALA A 46 1.49 -9.03 -0.53
CA ALA A 46 0.72 -10.20 -0.99
C ALA A 46 0.77 -10.36 -2.52
N ASP A 47 0.82 -9.26 -3.29
CA ASP A 47 0.97 -9.33 -4.75
C ASP A 47 2.36 -9.81 -5.17
N ARG A 48 3.40 -9.33 -4.50
CA ARG A 48 4.78 -9.77 -4.71
C ARG A 48 4.95 -11.25 -4.38
N GLU A 49 4.42 -11.70 -3.25
CA GLU A 49 4.41 -13.11 -2.83
C GLU A 49 3.75 -14.01 -3.88
N ARG A 50 2.57 -13.64 -4.42
CA ARG A 50 1.91 -14.39 -5.50
C ARG A 50 2.74 -14.49 -6.78
N ASN A 51 3.65 -13.54 -6.99
CA ASN A 51 4.58 -13.52 -8.12
C ASN A 51 5.95 -14.16 -7.78
N GLY A 52 6.09 -14.82 -6.61
CA GLY A 52 7.28 -15.55 -6.21
C GLY A 52 8.30 -14.76 -5.39
N ASP A 53 8.00 -13.52 -5.03
CA ASP A 53 8.88 -12.64 -4.24
C ASP A 53 8.42 -12.58 -2.78
N LEU A 54 8.97 -13.44 -1.94
CA LEU A 54 8.66 -13.52 -0.49
C LEU A 54 9.35 -12.41 0.31
N GLU A 55 10.40 -11.77 -0.22
CA GLU A 55 11.17 -10.74 0.48
C GLU A 55 10.33 -9.48 0.75
N ALA A 56 9.28 -9.23 -0.04
CA ALA A 56 8.39 -8.10 0.17
C ALA A 56 7.72 -8.10 1.57
N TRP A 57 7.45 -9.27 2.16
CA TRP A 57 6.95 -9.38 3.53
C TRP A 57 8.04 -9.09 4.56
N ASN A 58 9.28 -9.55 4.32
CA ASN A 58 10.43 -9.25 5.17
C ASN A 58 10.71 -7.74 5.21
N ASP A 59 10.67 -7.07 4.07
CA ASP A 59 10.86 -5.63 3.97
C ASP A 59 9.78 -4.85 4.71
N LEU A 60 8.50 -5.25 4.55
CA LEU A 60 7.41 -4.65 5.30
C LEU A 60 7.58 -4.85 6.82
N SER A 61 7.98 -6.05 7.24
CA SER A 61 8.24 -6.35 8.65
C SER A 61 9.34 -5.44 9.22
N ARG A 62 10.47 -5.31 8.52
CA ARG A 62 11.57 -4.43 8.93
C ARG A 62 11.16 -2.97 9.02
N ALA A 63 10.36 -2.49 8.08
CA ALA A 63 9.86 -1.11 8.08
C ALA A 63 8.96 -0.83 9.30
N VAL A 64 8.05 -1.75 9.63
CA VAL A 64 7.18 -1.64 10.81
C VAL A 64 7.98 -1.74 12.10
N ALA A 65 8.88 -2.71 12.22
CA ALA A 65 9.74 -2.87 13.39
C ALA A 65 10.61 -1.62 13.64
N ALA A 66 11.19 -1.05 12.58
CA ALA A 66 11.97 0.18 12.68
C ALA A 66 11.12 1.38 13.10
N TRP A 67 9.85 1.46 12.67
CA TRP A 67 8.94 2.51 13.13
C TRP A 67 8.61 2.35 14.61
N VAL A 68 8.24 1.14 15.04
CA VAL A 68 7.93 0.81 16.44
C VAL A 68 9.12 1.15 17.34
N GLY A 69 10.32 0.71 16.97
CA GLY A 69 11.53 0.96 17.74
C GLY A 69 11.89 2.44 17.91
N ARG A 70 11.38 3.37 17.09
CA ARG A 70 11.58 4.81 17.30
C ARG A 70 10.77 5.38 18.47
N TYR A 71 9.68 4.71 18.85
CA TYR A 71 8.75 5.20 19.87
C TYR A 71 8.75 4.34 21.13
N GLU A 72 9.30 3.13 21.07
CA GLU A 72 9.46 2.23 22.22
C GLU A 72 10.87 2.25 22.84
N ALA A 73 11.81 3.00 22.27
CA ALA A 73 13.16 3.22 22.81
C ALA A 73 13.21 4.44 23.74
#